data_AF-A0A971HAM1-F1
#
_entry.id   AF-A0A971HAM1-F1
#
_cell.length_a   1.000
_cell.length_b   1.000
_cell.length_c   1.000
_cell.angle_alpha   90.00
_cell.angle_beta   90.00
_cell.angle_gamma   90.00
#
_symmetry.space_group_name_H-M   'P 1'
#
loop_
_entity.id
_entity.type
_entity.pdbx_description
1 polymer ?
#
loop_
_entity_poly.entity_id
_entity_poly.type
_entity_poly.pdbx_seq_one_letter_code
_entity_poly.pdbx_strand_id
1 'polypeptide(L)'
;MRFANTRLGTLSLHINEAQTQIAYGAGFSGEPPMRVETHMDMERAAKEVSEMLLEDLAPKEDETLFLLINRLRLTSYADGYIMANLISKELSLARTVEQLRVAPFSNIMDVYGFDFSLLCMNRDTARYMDCVLQSDCFTI
;
A
#
# COMPACT_ATOMS: atom_id res chain seq x y z
N MET A 1 3.01 15.90 -12.78
CA MET A 1 2.24 15.84 -11.52
C MET A 1 0.79 15.40 -11.69
N ARG A 2 -0.05 16.05 -12.51
CA ARG A 2 -1.48 15.66 -12.64
C ARG A 2 -1.71 14.20 -13.07
N PHE A 3 -0.89 13.66 -13.98
CA PHE A 3 -1.00 12.27 -14.44
C PHE A 3 -0.72 11.26 -13.32
N ALA A 4 0.34 11.46 -12.53
CA ALA A 4 0.69 10.56 -11.44
C ALA A 4 -0.44 10.48 -10.39
N ASN A 5 -1.06 11.62 -10.04
CA ASN A 5 -2.18 11.63 -9.10
C ASN A 5 -3.40 10.84 -9.62
N THR A 6 -3.65 10.83 -10.93
CA THR A 6 -4.77 10.05 -11.50
C THR A 6 -4.47 8.55 -11.63
N ARG A 7 -3.22 8.14 -11.40
CA ARG A 7 -2.76 6.74 -11.48
C ARG A 7 -2.26 6.22 -10.13
N LEU A 8 -2.52 6.96 -9.06
CA LEU A 8 -2.16 6.63 -7.69
C LEU A 8 -3.42 6.31 -6.90
N GLY A 9 -3.47 5.11 -6.35
CA GLY A 9 -4.52 4.67 -5.42
C GLY A 9 -3.91 4.47 -4.04
N THR A 10 -4.63 4.90 -3.00
CA THR A 10 -4.21 4.67 -1.61
C THR A 10 -5.33 3.99 -0.85
N LEU A 11 -4.98 2.93 -0.13
CA LEU A 11 -5.88 2.21 0.76
C LEU A 11 -5.24 2.03 2.13
N SER A 12 -5.97 2.39 3.18
CA SER A 12 -5.57 2.12 4.56
C SER A 12 -6.13 0.79 5.04
N LEU A 13 -5.39 0.13 5.93
CA LEU A 13 -5.79 -1.10 6.60
C LEU A 13 -5.46 -0.96 8.07
N HIS A 14 -6.47 -0.97 8.93
CA HIS A 14 -6.31 -0.93 10.38
C HIS A 14 -6.68 -2.28 10.99
N ILE A 15 -5.87 -2.73 11.93
CA ILE A 15 -6.06 -3.98 12.65
C ILE A 15 -6.42 -3.65 14.09
N ASN A 16 -7.59 -4.12 14.52
CA ASN A 16 -8.03 -4.03 15.89
C ASN A 16 -8.10 -5.44 16.49
N GLU A 17 -7.04 -5.83 17.20
CA GLU A 17 -6.95 -7.14 17.83
C GLU A 17 -8.00 -7.33 18.94
N ALA A 18 -8.29 -6.28 19.70
CA ALA A 18 -9.25 -6.35 20.81
C ALA A 18 -10.68 -6.65 20.31
N GLN A 19 -11.02 -6.20 19.10
CA GLN A 19 -12.31 -6.45 18.45
C GLN A 19 -12.24 -7.56 17.40
N THR A 20 -11.07 -8.17 17.17
CA THR A 20 -10.82 -9.16 16.11
C THR A 20 -11.29 -8.66 14.74
N GLN A 21 -10.91 -7.43 14.39
CA GLN A 21 -11.36 -6.76 13.17
C GLN A 21 -10.20 -6.24 12.32
N ILE A 22 -10.39 -6.34 11.00
CA ILE A 22 -9.59 -5.66 9.98
C ILE A 22 -10.52 -4.65 9.29
N ALA A 23 -10.13 -3.38 9.31
CA ALA A 23 -10.89 -2.29 8.73
C ALA A 23 -10.15 -1.71 7.53
N TYR A 24 -10.77 -1.75 6.35
CA TYR A 24 -10.22 -1.27 5.07
C TYR A 24 -10.76 0.13 4.75
N GLY A 25 -9.88 1.01 4.26
CA GLY A 25 -10.24 2.35 3.80
C GLY A 25 -10.69 3.31 4.90
N ALA A 26 -10.29 3.07 6.15
CA ALA A 26 -10.53 4.02 7.23
C ALA A 26 -9.68 5.27 7.02
N GLY A 27 -10.31 6.42 6.87
CA GLY A 27 -9.61 7.68 6.61
C GLY A 27 -8.91 8.23 7.85
N PHE A 28 -7.89 9.06 7.61
CA PHE A 28 -7.07 9.65 8.67
C PHE A 28 -7.82 10.65 9.56
N SER A 29 -8.96 11.17 9.11
CA SER A 29 -9.78 12.15 9.82
C SER A 29 -10.98 11.53 10.56
N GLY A 30 -10.98 10.21 10.76
CA GLY A 30 -12.08 9.50 11.43
C GLY A 30 -13.24 9.13 10.51
N GLU A 31 -13.00 9.12 9.19
CA GLU A 31 -13.95 8.60 8.22
C GLU A 31 -14.14 7.08 8.47
N PRO A 32 -15.38 6.58 8.42
CA PRO A 32 -15.64 5.18 8.67
C PRO A 32 -14.96 4.31 7.61
N PRO A 33 -14.53 3.09 7.97
CA PRO A 33 -13.96 2.16 7.00
C PRO A 33 -14.99 1.80 5.94
N MET A 34 -14.51 1.60 4.71
CA MET A 34 -15.32 1.12 3.59
C MET A 34 -15.78 -0.32 3.81
N ARG A 35 -14.93 -1.13 4.46
CA ARG A 35 -15.22 -2.54 4.77
C ARG A 35 -14.59 -2.94 6.10
N VAL A 36 -15.27 -3.79 6.85
CA VAL A 36 -14.74 -4.40 8.08
C VAL A 36 -14.92 -5.90 7.99
N GLU A 37 -13.84 -6.63 8.29
CA GLU A 37 -13.78 -8.09 8.24
C GLU A 37 -13.29 -8.65 9.58
N THR A 38 -13.60 -9.91 9.87
CA THR A 38 -13.25 -10.55 11.16
C THR A 38 -12.34 -11.78 11.02
N HIS A 39 -11.84 -12.06 9.81
CA HIS A 39 -11.04 -13.26 9.56
C HIS A 39 -9.63 -13.20 10.18
N MET A 40 -9.12 -12.01 10.51
CA MET A 40 -7.80 -11.80 11.13
C MET A 40 -6.66 -12.56 10.44
N ASP A 41 -6.68 -12.57 9.10
CA ASP A 41 -5.75 -13.32 8.24
C ASP A 41 -5.06 -12.33 7.31
N MET A 42 -3.74 -12.20 7.46
CA MET A 42 -2.93 -11.21 6.76
C MET A 42 -2.66 -11.59 5.29
N GLU A 43 -2.65 -12.88 4.94
CA GLU A 43 -2.50 -13.32 3.55
C GLU A 43 -3.78 -13.00 2.79
N ARG A 44 -4.94 -13.33 3.39
CA ARG A 44 -6.23 -12.94 2.85
C ARG A 44 -6.37 -11.41 2.75
N ALA A 45 -5.93 -10.68 3.78
CA ALA A 45 -5.97 -9.22 3.75
C ALA A 45 -5.09 -8.61 2.64
N ALA A 46 -3.90 -9.16 2.40
CA ALA A 46 -3.02 -8.71 1.32
C ALA A 46 -3.65 -8.90 -0.06
N LYS A 47 -4.33 -10.04 -0.26
CA LYS A 47 -5.11 -10.31 -1.47
C LYS A 47 -6.24 -9.30 -1.63
N GLU A 48 -7.03 -9.08 -0.58
CA GLU A 48 -8.16 -8.16 -0.59
C GLU A 48 -7.75 -6.70 -0.87
N VAL A 49 -6.64 -6.24 -0.29
CA VAL A 49 -6.04 -4.93 -0.59
C VAL A 49 -5.62 -4.83 -2.05
N SER A 50 -4.97 -5.88 -2.56
CA SER A 50 -4.50 -5.93 -3.95
C SER A 50 -5.67 -5.85 -4.93
N GLU A 51 -6.72 -6.62 -4.68
CA GLU A 51 -7.94 -6.64 -5.50
C GLU A 51 -8.61 -5.25 -5.54
N MET A 52 -8.79 -4.61 -4.38
CA MET A 52 -9.39 -3.26 -4.31
C MET A 52 -8.58 -2.22 -5.08
N LEU A 53 -7.25 -2.21 -4.89
CA LEU A 53 -6.38 -1.24 -5.56
C LEU A 53 -6.31 -1.48 -7.07
N LEU A 54 -6.27 -2.73 -7.51
CA LEU A 54 -6.25 -3.08 -8.94
C LEU A 54 -7.59 -2.81 -9.62
N GLU A 55 -8.71 -3.02 -8.92
CA GLU A 55 -10.05 -2.72 -9.43
C GLU A 55 -10.23 -1.21 -9.63
N ASP A 56 -9.85 -0.40 -8.64
CA ASP A 56 -9.96 1.06 -8.70
C ASP A 56 -9.03 1.67 -9.76
N LEU A 57 -7.78 1.21 -9.84
CA LEU A 57 -6.79 1.77 -10.76
C LEU A 57 -6.87 1.21 -12.19
N ALA A 58 -7.35 -0.02 -12.36
CA ALA A 58 -7.37 -0.75 -13.63
C ALA A 58 -6.07 -0.56 -14.45
N PRO A 59 -4.92 -1.12 -14.02
CA PRO A 59 -3.64 -0.90 -14.68
C PRO A 59 -3.63 -1.36 -16.14
N LYS A 60 -3.11 -0.51 -17.03
CA LYS A 60 -3.00 -0.80 -18.47
C LYS A 60 -1.88 -1.79 -18.76
N GLU A 61 -1.89 -2.37 -19.95
CA GLU A 61 -0.89 -3.38 -20.35
C GLU A 61 0.54 -2.84 -20.42
N ASP A 62 0.70 -1.55 -20.70
CA ASP A 62 1.98 -0.85 -20.79
C ASP A 62 2.43 -0.23 -19.46
N GLU A 63 1.71 -0.47 -18.37
CA GLU A 63 2.01 0.06 -17.03
C GLU A 63 2.65 -0.99 -16.12
N THR A 64 3.66 -0.57 -15.37
CA THR A 64 4.26 -1.31 -14.23
C THR A 64 3.77 -0.74 -12.91
N LEU A 65 4.00 -1.45 -11.82
CA LEU A 65 3.55 -1.04 -10.49
C LEU A 65 4.72 -0.59 -9.61
N PHE A 66 4.52 0.53 -8.92
CA PHE A 66 5.30 0.92 -7.75
C PHE A 66 4.41 0.83 -6.52
N LEU A 67 4.88 0.11 -5.49
CA LEU A 67 4.16 -0.01 -4.22
C LEU A 67 4.94 0.64 -3.08
N LEU A 68 4.27 1.55 -2.38
CA LEU A 68 4.71 2.09 -1.10
C LEU A 68 3.82 1.54 0.02
N ILE A 69 4.43 0.88 1.00
CA ILE A 69 3.76 0.43 2.22
C ILE A 69 4.22 1.34 3.36
N ASN A 70 3.32 2.20 3.80
CA ASN A 70 3.49 2.97 5.01
C ASN A 70 3.12 2.12 6.22
N ARG A 71 4.07 1.86 7.11
CA ARG A 71 3.75 1.23 8.41
C ARG A 71 3.20 2.29 9.35
N LEU A 72 2.00 2.06 9.88
CA LEU A 72 1.42 2.94 10.91
C LEU A 72 2.17 2.77 12.24
N ARG A 73 2.01 3.73 13.16
CA ARG A 73 2.94 3.93 14.28
C ARG A 73 3.11 2.70 15.17
N LEU A 74 2.03 1.95 15.40
CA LEU A 74 2.07 0.79 16.30
C LEU A 74 2.48 -0.51 15.61
N THR A 75 2.62 -0.50 14.28
CA THR A 75 2.91 -1.70 13.51
C THR A 75 4.35 -2.15 13.66
N SER A 76 4.56 -3.44 13.88
CA SER A 76 5.90 -4.00 14.01
C SER A 76 6.72 -3.85 12.73
N TYR A 77 8.05 -3.85 12.86
CA TYR A 77 8.93 -3.79 11.69
C TYR A 77 8.85 -5.07 10.86
N ALA A 78 8.83 -6.22 11.54
CA ALA A 78 8.76 -7.55 10.90
C ALA A 78 7.48 -7.69 10.06
N ASP A 79 6.34 -7.24 10.57
CA ASP A 79 5.07 -7.34 9.84
C ASP A 79 5.02 -6.46 8.60
N GLY A 80 5.80 -5.37 8.58
CA GLY A 80 6.04 -4.60 7.36
C GLY A 80 6.60 -5.45 6.22
N TYR A 81 7.64 -6.23 6.49
CA TYR A 81 8.28 -7.08 5.48
C TYR A 81 7.44 -8.32 5.14
N ILE A 82 6.74 -8.88 6.12
CA ILE A 82 5.80 -9.97 5.90
C ILE A 82 4.69 -9.50 4.96
N MET A 83 4.05 -8.38 5.26
CA MET A 83 3.00 -7.79 4.41
C MET A 83 3.54 -7.42 3.03
N ALA A 84 4.73 -6.84 2.94
CA ALA A 84 5.40 -6.55 1.66
C ALA A 84 5.54 -7.79 0.77
N ASN A 85 5.97 -8.91 1.35
CA ASN A 85 6.13 -10.15 0.64
C ASN A 85 4.78 -10.73 0.18
N LEU A 86 3.76 -10.70 1.05
CA LEU A 86 2.41 -11.18 0.72
C LEU A 86 1.79 -10.37 -0.42
N ILE A 87 1.76 -9.05 -0.29
CA ILE A 87 1.12 -8.19 -1.30
C ILE A 87 1.89 -8.15 -2.62
N SER A 88 3.23 -8.24 -2.57
CA SER A 88 4.05 -8.31 -3.79
C SER A 88 3.73 -9.55 -4.61
N LYS A 89 3.51 -10.71 -3.95
CA LYS A 89 3.11 -11.94 -4.63
C LYS A 89 1.76 -11.77 -5.32
N GLU A 90 0.77 -11.23 -4.61
CA GLU A 90 -0.59 -11.02 -5.14
C GLU A 90 -0.61 -10.04 -6.32
N LEU A 91 0.04 -8.88 -6.18
CA LEU A 91 0.13 -7.89 -7.28
C LEU A 91 0.88 -8.42 -8.49
N SER A 92 1.93 -9.23 -8.28
CA SER A 92 2.73 -9.81 -9.35
C SER A 92 1.96 -10.82 -10.22
N LEU A 93 0.82 -11.32 -9.74
CA LEU A 93 -0.09 -12.14 -10.57
C LEU A 93 -0.78 -11.32 -11.66
N ALA A 94 -0.96 -10.01 -11.44
CA ALA A 94 -1.64 -9.11 -12.37
C ALA A 94 -0.68 -8.29 -13.23
N ARG A 95 0.35 -7.68 -12.62
CA ARG A 95 1.32 -6.79 -13.29
C ARG A 95 2.68 -6.85 -12.60
N THR A 96 3.74 -6.51 -13.33
CA THR A 96 5.10 -6.42 -12.76
C THR A 96 5.18 -5.33 -11.69
N VAL A 97 5.56 -5.71 -10.48
CA VAL A 97 5.95 -4.77 -9.42
C VAL A 97 7.43 -4.44 -9.58
N GLU A 98 7.71 -3.27 -10.15
CA GLU A 98 9.07 -2.84 -10.49
C GLU A 98 9.86 -2.41 -9.26
N GLN A 99 9.17 -1.77 -8.32
CA GLN A 99 9.76 -1.30 -7.08
C GLN A 99 8.75 -1.39 -5.93
N LEU A 100 9.26 -1.82 -4.77
CA LEU A 100 8.52 -1.89 -3.53
C LEU A 100 9.33 -1.19 -2.42
N ARG A 101 8.65 -0.39 -1.61
CA ARG A 101 9.24 0.33 -0.48
C ARG A 101 8.36 0.18 0.76
N VAL A 102 8.97 -0.13 1.91
CA VAL A 102 8.26 -0.25 3.19
C VAL A 102 9.00 0.54 4.25
N ALA A 103 8.31 1.49 4.89
CA ALA A 103 8.83 2.26 6.01
C ALA A 103 7.69 3.00 6.73
N PRO A 104 7.92 3.61 7.90
CA PRO A 104 6.97 4.54 8.51
C PRO A 104 7.14 5.94 7.90
N PHE A 105 6.71 6.11 6.64
CA PHE A 105 6.81 7.37 5.90
C PHE A 105 5.89 8.46 6.46
N SER A 106 4.76 8.08 7.06
CA SER A 106 3.78 8.99 7.62
C SER A 106 3.14 8.41 8.87
N ASN A 107 3.34 9.07 10.02
CA ASN A 107 2.85 8.61 11.33
C ASN A 107 1.60 9.39 11.75
N ILE A 108 0.56 9.37 10.91
CA ILE A 108 -0.65 10.18 11.08
C ILE A 108 -1.52 9.67 12.25
N MET A 109 -1.49 8.37 12.54
CA MET A 109 -2.32 7.76 13.59
C MET A 109 -1.58 6.72 14.42
N ASP A 110 -1.99 6.62 15.69
CA ASP A 110 -1.48 5.65 16.66
C ASP A 110 -2.30 4.35 16.59
N VAL A 111 -2.23 3.70 15.43
CA VAL A 111 -2.94 2.45 15.15
C VAL A 111 -1.99 1.37 14.64
N TYR A 112 -2.41 0.13 14.81
CA TYR A 112 -1.78 -1.02 14.16
C TYR A 112 -2.36 -1.17 12.75
N GLY A 113 -1.51 -1.20 11.74
CA GLY A 113 -1.96 -1.22 10.35
C GLY A 113 -0.96 -0.72 9.33
N PHE A 114 -1.45 -0.52 8.11
CA PHE A 114 -0.66 -0.13 6.95
C PHE A 114 -1.44 0.84 6.07
N ASP A 115 -0.75 1.78 5.42
CA ASP A 115 -1.28 2.41 4.22
C ASP A 115 -0.54 1.88 2.99
N PHE A 116 -1.29 1.53 1.97
CA PHE A 116 -0.79 1.04 0.70
C PHE A 116 -1.01 2.13 -0.33
N SER A 117 0.06 2.62 -0.95
CA SER A 117 -0.02 3.53 -2.08
C SER A 117 0.54 2.83 -3.31
N LEU A 118 -0.33 2.52 -4.25
CA LEU A 118 -0.01 1.84 -5.51
C LEU A 118 -0.04 2.85 -6.65
N LEU A 119 1.08 3.01 -7.34
CA LEU A 119 1.21 3.85 -8.51
C LEU A 119 1.32 2.99 -9.75
N CYS A 120 0.42 3.19 -10.72
CA CYS A 120 0.56 2.65 -12.07
C CYS A 120 1.48 3.56 -12.88
N MET A 121 2.63 3.03 -13.30
CA MET A 121 3.67 3.77 -13.96
C MET A 121 3.72 3.42 -15.43
N ASN A 122 3.57 4.44 -16.29
CA ASN A 122 4.04 4.33 -17.66
C ASN A 122 5.55 4.55 -17.72
N ARG A 123 6.12 4.36 -18.91
CA ARG A 123 7.56 4.52 -19.17
C ARG A 123 8.13 5.88 -18.76
N ASP A 124 7.34 6.97 -18.84
CA ASP A 124 7.83 8.30 -18.46
C ASP A 124 7.88 8.47 -16.95
N THR A 125 6.86 7.98 -16.23
CA THR A 125 6.82 8.03 -14.76
C THR A 125 7.85 7.11 -14.11
N ALA A 126 8.10 5.93 -14.68
CA ALA A 126 9.08 4.98 -14.16
C ALA A 126 10.49 5.59 -14.07
N ARG A 127 10.87 6.43 -15.04
CA ARG A 127 12.18 7.11 -15.05
C ARG A 127 12.44 8.01 -13.85
N TYR A 128 11.41 8.55 -13.22
CA TYR A 128 11.56 9.37 -12.01
C TYR A 128 11.78 8.52 -10.75
N MET A 129 11.46 7.24 -10.79
CA MET A 129 11.62 6.32 -9.67
C MET A 129 13.03 5.71 -9.61
N ASP A 130 13.80 5.80 -10.69
CA ASP A 130 15.17 5.32 -10.78
C ASP A 130 16.23 6.40 -10.45
N CYS A 131 15.79 7.57 -9.97
CA CYS A 131 16.70 8.65 -9.64
C CYS A 131 17.35 8.45 -8.26
N VAL A 132 18.60 8.91 -8.14
CA VAL A 132 19.30 9.01 -6.86
C VAL A 132 18.66 10.14 -6.07
N LEU A 133 18.13 9.83 -4.90
CA LEU A 133 17.49 10.80 -4.01
C LEU A 133 18.12 10.66 -2.63
N GLN A 134 18.59 11.79 -2.09
CA GLN A 134 19.11 11.85 -0.73
C GLN A 134 18.30 12.86 0.08
N SER A 135 17.60 12.36 1.08
CA SER A 135 16.82 13.12 2.05
C SER A 135 16.85 12.40 3.39
N ASP A 136 16.37 13.05 4.45
CA ASP A 136 16.37 12.48 5.81
C ASP A 136 15.56 11.17 5.91
N CYS A 137 14.59 10.96 5.01
CA CYS A 137 13.65 9.84 5.05
C CYS A 137 13.69 8.94 3.79
N PHE A 138 14.45 9.31 2.76
CA PHE A 138 14.64 8.54 1.53
C PHE A 138 16.08 8.71 1.05
N THR A 139 16.80 7.58 1.01
CA THR A 139 18.12 7.48 0.38
C THR A 139 18.07 6.31 -0.61
N ILE A 140 18.19 6.61 -1.90
CA ILE A 140 18.15 5.66 -3.02
C ILE A 140 19.36 5.89 -3.91
#